data_AF-A0A7C7A7P6-F1
#
_entry.id   AF-A0A7C7A7P6-F1
#
_cell.length_a   1.000
_cell.length_b   1.000
_cell.length_c   1.000
_cell.angle_alpha   90.00
_cell.angle_beta   90.00
_cell.angle_gamma   90.00
#
_symmetry.space_group_name_H-M   'P 1'
#
loop_
_entity.id
_entity.type
_entity.pdbx_description
1 polymer ?
#
loop_
_entity_poly.entity_id
_entity_poly.type
_entity_poly.pdbx_seq_one_letter_code
_entity_poly.pdbx_strand_id
1 'polypeptide(L)'
;IVSEKEDIKGRVEAGATILNISGAQKTPDLVKRVKDICPDIPIIATGGPTEETILKTIEAGANAISYTPPTNAEIFSEIMDKYRKERE
;
A
#
# COMPACT_ATOMS: atom_id res chain seq x y z
N ILE A 1 10.32 -5.69 -1.19
CA ILE A 1 9.70 -6.88 -1.81
C ILE A 1 8.74 -6.40 -2.87
N VAL A 2 8.93 -6.82 -4.12
CA VAL A 2 8.13 -6.38 -5.27
C VAL A 2 7.40 -7.52 -5.98
N SER A 3 7.72 -8.78 -5.64
CA SER A 3 7.11 -9.95 -6.26
C SER A 3 7.17 -11.18 -5.36
N GLU A 4 6.41 -12.20 -5.74
CA GLU A 4 6.34 -13.52 -5.10
C GLU A 4 7.63 -14.36 -5.21
N LYS A 5 8.58 -13.95 -6.05
CA LYS A 5 9.83 -14.70 -6.28
C LYS A 5 10.95 -14.30 -5.31
N GLU A 6 10.71 -13.27 -4.49
CA GLU A 6 11.67 -12.76 -3.52
C GLU A 6 11.88 -13.75 -2.36
N ASP A 7 13.14 -13.89 -1.93
CA ASP A 7 13.48 -14.69 -0.76
C ASP A 7 13.20 -13.90 0.53
N ILE A 8 11.99 -14.10 1.07
CA ILE A 8 11.52 -13.42 2.27
C ILE A 8 12.33 -13.89 3.49
N LYS A 9 12.52 -15.20 3.65
CA LYS A 9 13.22 -15.76 4.83
C LYS A 9 14.68 -15.36 4.85
N GLY A 10 15.38 -15.46 3.72
CA GLY A 10 16.79 -15.07 3.64
C GLY A 10 17.02 -13.60 4.00
N ARG A 11 16.08 -12.70 3.65
CA ARG A 11 16.16 -11.28 4.08
C ARG A 11 16.05 -11.11 5.59
N VAL A 12 15.11 -11.83 6.22
CA VAL A 12 14.92 -11.78 7.69
C VAL A 12 16.11 -12.39 8.41
N GLU A 13 16.60 -13.55 7.95
CA GLU A 13 17.78 -14.23 8.50
C GLU A 13 19.05 -13.39 8.35
N ALA A 14 19.15 -12.59 7.28
CA ALA A 14 20.23 -11.61 7.08
C ALA A 14 20.11 -10.37 7.99
N GLY A 15 19.09 -10.29 8.85
CA GLY A 15 18.92 -9.24 9.86
C GLY A 15 17.94 -8.13 9.50
N ALA A 16 17.12 -8.29 8.44
CA ALA A 16 16.06 -7.33 8.16
C ALA A 16 14.99 -7.36 9.27
N THR A 17 14.76 -6.22 9.91
CA THR A 17 13.79 -6.08 11.02
C THR A 17 12.47 -5.46 10.59
N ILE A 18 12.38 -4.89 9.38
CA ILE A 18 11.17 -4.32 8.78
C ILE A 18 11.20 -4.62 7.28
N LEU A 19 10.05 -4.96 6.69
CA LEU A 19 9.93 -5.21 5.26
C LEU A 19 9.11 -4.11 4.55
N ASN A 20 9.69 -3.52 3.51
CA ASN A 20 8.98 -2.62 2.60
C ASN A 20 8.43 -3.42 1.40
N ILE A 21 7.12 -3.32 1.14
CA ILE A 21 6.42 -4.07 0.10
C ILE A 21 5.76 -3.09 -0.90
N SER A 22 6.04 -3.29 -2.19
CA SER A 22 5.52 -2.44 -3.27
C SER A 22 5.28 -3.28 -4.52
N GLY A 23 4.13 -3.94 -4.59
CA GLY A 23 3.75 -4.88 -5.66
C GLY A 23 2.64 -4.38 -6.58
N ALA A 24 2.43 -3.05 -6.66
CA ALA A 24 1.28 -2.42 -7.31
C ALA A 24 -0.04 -3.04 -6.81
N GLN A 25 -0.92 -3.50 -7.70
CA GLN A 25 -2.19 -4.12 -7.36
C GLN A 25 -2.04 -5.40 -6.52
N LYS A 26 -0.89 -6.08 -6.58
CA LYS A 26 -0.60 -7.30 -5.81
C LYS A 26 -0.05 -7.03 -4.41
N THR A 27 0.05 -5.77 -4.00
CA THR A 27 0.61 -5.43 -2.68
C THR A 27 -0.13 -6.14 -1.53
N PRO A 28 -1.48 -6.17 -1.47
CA PRO A 28 -2.18 -6.89 -0.42
C PRO A 28 -1.82 -8.39 -0.37
N ASP A 29 -1.75 -9.06 -1.53
CA ASP A 29 -1.40 -10.49 -1.60
C ASP A 29 0.03 -10.76 -1.11
N LEU A 30 0.98 -9.89 -1.45
CA LEU A 30 2.36 -9.98 -0.97
C LEU A 30 2.46 -9.74 0.53
N VAL A 31 1.72 -8.78 1.08
CA VAL A 31 1.65 -8.52 2.53
C VAL A 31 1.15 -9.76 3.25
N LYS A 32 0.03 -10.33 2.80
CA LYS A 32 -0.55 -11.53 3.40
C LYS A 32 0.43 -12.70 3.38
N ARG A 33 1.08 -12.95 2.23
CA ARG A 33 2.09 -14.01 2.11
C ARG A 33 3.28 -13.78 3.04
N VAL A 34 3.76 -12.55 3.21
CA VAL A 34 4.83 -12.25 4.16
C VAL A 34 4.37 -12.53 5.59
N LYS A 35 3.14 -12.16 5.96
CA LYS A 35 2.57 -12.48 7.28
C LYS A 35 2.38 -13.98 7.52
N ASP A 36 2.05 -14.76 6.49
CA ASP A 36 1.98 -16.22 6.59
C ASP A 36 3.36 -16.85 6.89
N ILE A 37 4.45 -16.25 6.41
CA ILE A 37 5.83 -16.75 6.57
C ILE A 37 6.49 -16.21 7.86
N CYS A 38 6.28 -14.94 8.16
CA CYS A 38 6.85 -14.21 9.29
C CYS A 38 5.76 -13.35 9.95
N PRO A 39 4.90 -13.92 10.82
CA PRO A 39 3.74 -13.21 11.38
C PRO A 39 4.09 -11.90 12.09
N ASP A 40 5.20 -11.91 12.83
CA ASP A 40 5.59 -10.81 13.72
C ASP A 40 6.41 -9.72 13.03
N ILE A 41 6.86 -9.91 11.78
CA ILE A 41 7.71 -8.91 11.13
C ILE A 41 6.90 -7.66 10.77
N PRO A 42 7.35 -6.44 11.15
CA PRO A 42 6.73 -5.21 10.74
C PRO A 42 6.77 -5.00 9.23
N ILE A 43 5.65 -4.54 8.65
CA ILE A 43 5.50 -4.31 7.22
C ILE A 43 5.09 -2.86 6.94
N ILE A 44 5.85 -2.20 6.06
CA ILE A 44 5.45 -0.96 5.38
C ILE A 44 5.00 -1.35 3.97
N ALA A 45 3.81 -0.95 3.54
CA ALA A 45 3.27 -1.34 2.23
C ALA A 45 2.61 -0.16 1.49
N THR A 46 2.69 -0.16 0.16
CA THR A 46 1.99 0.83 -0.67
C THR A 46 0.48 0.58 -0.65
N GLY A 47 -0.31 1.59 -0.28
CA GLY A 47 -1.77 1.47 -0.15
C GLY A 47 -2.57 1.70 -1.44
N GLY A 48 -1.93 2.19 -2.51
CA GLY A 48 -2.65 2.59 -3.73
C GLY A 48 -3.38 3.94 -3.58
N PRO A 49 -4.12 4.37 -4.63
CA PRO A 49 -4.66 5.73 -4.71
C PRO A 49 -6.03 5.90 -4.05
N THR A 50 -6.72 4.83 -3.65
CA THR A 50 -8.08 4.93 -3.09
C THR A 50 -8.13 4.41 -1.65
N GLU A 51 -9.12 4.88 -0.89
CA GLU A 51 -9.40 4.37 0.46
C GLU A 51 -9.61 2.86 0.45
N GLU A 52 -10.32 2.33 -0.56
CA GLU A 52 -10.54 0.89 -0.70
C GLU A 52 -9.24 0.11 -0.85
N THR A 53 -8.29 0.58 -1.68
CA THR A 53 -7.01 -0.10 -1.85
C THR A 53 -6.15 -0.01 -0.59
N ILE A 54 -6.23 1.11 0.12
CA ILE A 54 -5.52 1.33 1.39
C ILE A 54 -6.05 0.35 2.44
N LEU A 55 -7.37 0.27 2.61
CA LEU A 55 -8.03 -0.63 3.56
C LEU A 55 -7.69 -2.09 3.28
N LYS A 56 -7.74 -2.54 2.01
CA LYS A 56 -7.32 -3.90 1.63
C LYS A 56 -5.88 -4.22 2.07
N THR A 57 -4.99 -3.24 2.00
CA THR A 57 -3.59 -3.42 2.37
C THR A 57 -3.40 -3.47 3.89
N ILE A 58 -4.18 -2.69 4.64
CA ILE A 58 -4.23 -2.74 6.11
C ILE A 58 -4.77 -4.11 6.56
N GLU A 59 -5.89 -4.55 6.00
CA GLU A 59 -6.52 -5.84 6.31
C GLU A 59 -5.63 -7.04 5.98
N ALA A 60 -4.78 -6.92 4.95
CA ALA A 60 -3.78 -7.94 4.64
C ALA A 60 -2.68 -8.07 5.71
N GLY A 61 -2.56 -7.09 6.61
CA GLY A 61 -1.64 -7.12 7.75
C GLY A 61 -0.49 -6.11 7.67
N ALA A 62 -0.59 -5.07 6.85
CA ALA A 62 0.41 -4.00 6.84
C ALA A 62 0.35 -3.18 8.14
N ASN A 63 1.51 -2.90 8.73
CA ASN A 63 1.61 -2.10 9.95
C ASN A 63 1.62 -0.60 9.65
N ALA A 64 2.12 -0.22 8.47
CA ALA A 64 2.12 1.15 7.99
C ALA A 64 1.83 1.19 6.48
N ILE A 65 1.11 2.22 6.06
CA ILE A 65 0.77 2.46 4.65
C ILE A 65 1.58 3.63 4.13
N SER A 66 2.25 3.41 3.00
CA SER A 66 2.76 4.48 2.15
C SER A 66 1.69 4.85 1.13
N TYR A 67 1.22 6.09 1.18
CA TYR A 67 0.29 6.65 0.21
C TYR A 67 0.91 7.88 -0.44
N THR A 68 0.65 8.04 -1.73
CA THR A 68 0.96 9.29 -2.43
C THR A 68 -0.33 10.10 -2.48
N PRO A 69 -0.37 11.31 -1.88
CA PRO A 69 -1.56 12.16 -1.95
C PRO A 69 -1.88 12.55 -3.39
N PRO A 70 -3.14 12.93 -3.69
CA PRO A 70 -3.50 13.49 -4.97
C PRO A 70 -2.67 14.74 -5.27
N THR A 71 -2.40 14.95 -6.54
CA THR A 71 -1.73 16.14 -7.06
C THR A 71 -2.61 17.37 -6.92
N ASN A 72 -1.98 18.56 -6.92
CA ASN A 72 -2.72 19.83 -6.94
C ASN A 72 -3.71 19.90 -8.11
N ALA A 73 -3.35 19.37 -9.28
CA ALA A 73 -4.20 19.38 -10.47
C ALA A 73 -5.49 18.56 -10.26
N GLU A 74 -5.39 17.39 -9.64
CA GLU A 74 -6.54 16.54 -9.30
C GLU A 74 -7.47 17.25 -8.30
N ILE A 75 -6.89 17.83 -7.25
CA ILE A 75 -7.65 18.59 -6.23
C ILE A 75 -8.39 19.77 -6.86
N PHE A 76 -7.72 20.56 -7.71
CA PHE A 76 -8.36 21.71 -8.37
C PHE A 76 -9.45 21.28 -9.37
N SER A 77 -9.28 20.15 -10.06
CA SER A 77 -10.31 19.62 -10.96
C SER A 77 -11.60 19.31 -10.21
N GLU A 78 -11.51 18.63 -9.06
CA GLU A 78 -12.66 18.29 -8.23
C GLU A 78 -13.39 19.53 -7.70
N ILE A 79 -12.64 20.54 -7.25
CA ILE A 79 -13.20 21.83 -6.81
C ILE A 79 -13.98 22.51 -7.95
N MET A 80 -13.43 22.51 -9.16
CA MET A 80 -14.09 23.13 -10.32
C MET A 80 -15.36 22.38 -10.75
N ASP A 81 -15.36 21.04 -10.66
CA ASP A 81 -16.55 20.23 -10.91
C ASP A 81 -17.67 20.53 -9.91
N LYS A 82 -17.31 20.73 -8.63
CA LYS A 82 -18.27 21.13 -7.60
C LYS A 82 -18.92 22.48 -7.93
N TYR A 83 -18.12 23.49 -8.30
CA TYR A 83 -18.66 24.80 -8.69
C TYR A 83 -19.56 24.77 -9.93
N ARG A 84 -19.29 23.88 -10.89
CA ARG A 84 -20.16 23.70 -12.06
C ARG A 84 -21.53 23.17 -11.66
N LYS A 85 -21.58 22.15 -10.80
CA LYS A 85 -22.83 21.54 -10.32
C LYS A 85 -23.67 22.48 -9.44
N GLU A 86 -23.04 23.35 -8.66
CA GLU A 86 -23.74 24.33 -7.82
C GLU A 86 -24.44 25.44 -8.63
N ARG A 87 -24.11 25.59 -9.92
CA ARG A 87 -24.69 26.61 -10.82
C ARG A 87 -25.81 26.09 -11.72
N GLU A 88 -26.12 24.80 -11.66
CA GLU A 88 -27.27 24.15 -12.32
C GLU A 88 -28.47 24.08 -11.36
#